data_AF-H8ZV19-F1
#
_entry.id   AF-H8ZV19-F1
#
_cell.length_a   1.000
_cell.length_b   1.000
_cell.length_c   1.000
_cell.angle_alpha   90.00
_cell.angle_beta   90.00
_cell.angle_gamma   90.00
#
_symmetry.space_group_name_H-M   'P 1'
#
loop_
_entity.id
_entity.type
_entity.pdbx_description
1 polymer ?
#
loop_
_entity_poly.entity_id
_entity_poly.type
_entity_poly.pdbx_seq_one_letter_code
_entity_poly.pdbx_strand_id
1 'polypeptide(L)'
;RSEIGNALHPEHHEEDAALMLEMGVNAVRLAHYPQATYFYDLMDKLGIVVWAEIPFIGPGGYEDKGFVDSPSFRTNGKEQLKELIRQHYNHPSICVWGLFNELAEYGDNPVEYINELNVLAHQEDTTRPTTSASNQSGKINFVTDLIAWNRYDGWYGGTPQDLGKWLDWMHKEYPEIRIAISEYGAGASIYHQQDSLVKTNPTSWWHPENWQTYYHIENWKAITERPFVWGSFV
;
A
#
# COMPACT_ATOMS: atom_id res chain seq x y z
N ARG A 1 -7.82 -7.08 -16.14
CA ARG A 1 -7.94 -7.50 -17.57
C ARG A 1 -6.58 -8.01 -18.05
N SER A 2 -6.40 -9.31 -18.30
CA SER A 2 -5.07 -9.87 -18.62
C SER A 2 -4.64 -9.67 -20.07
N GLU A 3 -5.57 -9.35 -20.97
CA GLU A 3 -5.33 -9.31 -22.43
C GLU A 3 -4.56 -8.07 -22.91
N ILE A 4 -4.53 -6.98 -22.14
CA ILE A 4 -4.01 -5.66 -22.57
C ILE A 4 -2.81 -5.16 -21.77
N GLY A 5 -2.39 -5.87 -20.72
CA GLY A 5 -1.36 -5.38 -19.80
C GLY A 5 -1.71 -4.01 -19.22
N ASN A 6 -0.75 -3.07 -19.23
CA ASN A 6 -0.93 -1.70 -18.74
C ASN A 6 -1.33 -0.68 -19.82
N ALA A 7 -1.67 -1.13 -21.04
CA ALA A 7 -2.13 -0.26 -22.12
C ALA A 7 -3.61 0.12 -21.93
N LEU A 8 -3.90 0.85 -20.86
CA LEU A 8 -5.27 1.19 -20.48
C LEU A 8 -5.84 2.33 -21.35
N HIS A 9 -7.11 2.20 -21.70
CA HIS A 9 -7.92 3.24 -22.32
C HIS A 9 -8.76 3.96 -21.24
N PRO A 10 -9.31 5.15 -21.50
CA PRO A 10 -10.13 5.89 -20.53
C PRO A 10 -11.28 5.06 -19.93
N GLU A 11 -11.97 4.26 -20.74
CA GLU A 11 -13.07 3.40 -20.30
C GLU A 11 -12.64 2.37 -19.23
N HIS A 12 -11.37 1.98 -19.23
CA HIS A 12 -10.83 1.07 -18.23
C HIS A 12 -10.73 1.74 -16.86
N HIS A 13 -10.27 2.99 -16.85
CA HIS A 13 -10.21 3.81 -15.64
C HIS A 13 -11.61 4.14 -15.12
N GLU A 14 -12.56 4.44 -16.01
CA GLU A 14 -13.96 4.69 -15.65
C GLU A 14 -14.61 3.46 -15.02
N GLU A 15 -14.42 2.27 -15.59
CA GLU A 15 -14.96 1.02 -15.04
C GLU A 15 -14.34 0.68 -13.69
N ASP A 16 -13.01 0.77 -13.55
CA ASP A 16 -12.32 0.48 -12.29
C ASP A 16 -12.81 1.44 -11.17
N ALA A 17 -12.98 2.73 -11.49
CA ALA A 17 -13.53 3.71 -10.55
C ALA A 17 -15.00 3.45 -10.21
N ALA A 18 -15.81 3.01 -11.18
CA ALA A 18 -17.22 2.67 -10.96
C ALA A 18 -17.37 1.45 -10.04
N LEU A 19 -16.55 0.40 -10.22
CA LEU A 19 -16.55 -0.79 -9.38
C LEU A 19 -16.13 -0.47 -7.94
N MET A 20 -15.11 0.37 -7.75
CA MET A 20 -14.72 0.87 -6.43
C MET A 20 -15.89 1.61 -5.75
N LEU A 21 -16.57 2.49 -6.48
CA LEU A 21 -17.70 3.24 -5.95
C LEU A 21 -18.90 2.33 -5.61
N GLU A 22 -19.19 1.33 -6.44
CA GLU A 22 -20.24 0.34 -6.19
C GLU A 22 -19.99 -0.43 -4.89
N MET A 23 -18.73 -0.76 -4.60
CA MET A 23 -18.32 -1.42 -3.35
C MET A 23 -18.36 -0.47 -2.14
N GLY A 24 -18.48 0.85 -2.35
CA GLY A 24 -18.47 1.86 -1.29
C GLY A 24 -17.08 2.32 -0.87
N VAL A 25 -16.08 2.18 -1.74
CA VAL A 25 -14.71 2.66 -1.50
C VAL A 25 -14.69 4.18 -1.37
N ASN A 26 -14.03 4.69 -0.34
CA ASN A 26 -13.81 6.13 -0.10
C ASN A 26 -12.33 6.52 -0.06
N ALA A 27 -11.41 5.55 -0.12
CA ALA A 27 -9.98 5.77 -0.17
C ALA A 27 -9.29 4.71 -1.04
N VAL A 28 -8.27 5.11 -1.79
CA VAL A 28 -7.47 4.22 -2.64
C VAL A 28 -5.98 4.51 -2.49
N ARG A 29 -5.18 3.45 -2.44
CA ARG A 29 -3.73 3.52 -2.59
C ARG A 29 -3.39 3.15 -4.03
N LEU A 30 -2.88 4.12 -4.77
CA LEU A 30 -2.47 3.95 -6.16
C LEU A 30 -1.03 3.42 -6.23
N ALA A 31 -0.90 2.17 -5.79
CA ALA A 31 0.34 1.40 -5.80
C ALA A 31 0.75 1.00 -7.24
N HIS A 32 2.03 0.81 -7.57
CA HIS A 32 3.24 1.19 -6.82
C HIS A 32 4.01 2.28 -7.57
N TYR A 33 3.31 3.22 -8.21
CA TYR A 33 3.90 4.23 -9.07
C TYR A 33 2.90 5.35 -9.37
N PRO A 34 3.37 6.50 -9.86
CA PRO A 34 2.50 7.54 -10.39
C PRO A 34 1.58 6.96 -11.48
N GLN A 35 0.26 7.05 -11.25
CA GLN A 35 -0.76 6.60 -12.20
C GLN A 35 -1.11 7.71 -13.22
N ALA A 36 -2.03 7.42 -14.14
CA ALA A 36 -2.49 8.39 -15.13
C ALA A 36 -3.18 9.60 -14.49
N THR A 37 -2.92 10.81 -15.00
CA THR A 37 -3.65 12.06 -14.64
C THR A 37 -5.16 11.85 -14.65
N TYR A 38 -5.67 11.16 -15.68
CA TYR A 38 -7.10 10.89 -15.81
C TYR A 38 -7.67 10.06 -14.65
N PHE A 39 -6.89 9.15 -14.06
CA PHE A 39 -7.36 8.39 -12.90
C PHE A 39 -7.41 9.26 -11.65
N TYR A 40 -6.44 10.15 -11.44
CA TYR A 40 -6.52 11.16 -10.37
C TYR A 40 -7.70 12.12 -10.57
N ASP A 41 -8.00 12.55 -11.81
CA ASP A 41 -9.19 13.36 -12.13
C ASP A 41 -10.50 12.64 -11.73
N LEU A 42 -10.57 11.32 -11.92
CA LEU A 42 -11.70 10.51 -11.48
C LEU A 42 -11.78 10.47 -9.96
N MET A 43 -10.67 10.32 -9.25
CA MET A 43 -10.67 10.32 -7.78
C MET A 43 -11.10 11.69 -7.23
N ASP A 44 -10.68 12.79 -7.86
CA ASP A 44 -11.13 14.14 -7.54
C ASP A 44 -12.66 14.28 -7.72
N LYS A 45 -13.16 13.82 -8.87
CA LYS A 45 -14.58 13.90 -9.23
C LYS A 45 -15.45 13.06 -8.29
N LEU A 46 -14.97 11.90 -7.86
CA LEU A 46 -15.71 10.96 -7.02
C LEU A 46 -15.54 11.23 -5.51
N GLY A 47 -14.60 12.11 -5.13
CA GLY A 47 -14.31 12.40 -3.73
C GLY A 47 -13.65 11.24 -2.99
N ILE A 48 -12.82 10.45 -3.70
CA ILE A 48 -12.06 9.34 -3.13
C ILE A 48 -10.70 9.86 -2.66
N VAL A 49 -10.32 9.58 -1.41
CA VAL A 49 -9.02 9.96 -0.85
C VAL A 49 -7.91 9.11 -1.45
N VAL A 50 -6.83 9.73 -1.92
CA VAL A 50 -5.73 9.07 -2.62
C VAL A 50 -4.45 9.11 -1.81
N TRP A 51 -3.83 7.94 -1.68
CA TRP A 51 -2.40 7.76 -1.47
C TRP A 51 -1.74 7.52 -2.83
N ALA A 52 -0.88 8.44 -3.26
CA ALA A 52 -0.04 8.29 -4.46
C ALA A 52 1.43 8.09 -4.08
N GLU A 53 2.18 7.23 -4.78
CA GLU A 53 3.56 6.88 -4.40
C GLU A 53 4.53 6.78 -5.58
N ILE A 54 5.83 6.91 -5.29
CA ILE A 54 6.92 6.63 -6.24
C ILE A 54 7.23 5.13 -6.29
N PRO A 55 7.81 4.62 -7.40
CA PRO A 55 8.20 3.21 -7.52
C PRO A 55 9.52 2.89 -6.79
N PHE A 56 9.60 3.22 -5.50
CA PHE A 56 10.70 2.80 -4.65
C PHE A 56 10.30 1.54 -3.86
N ILE A 57 10.47 0.39 -4.51
CA ILE A 57 9.87 -0.88 -4.10
C ILE A 57 10.97 -1.88 -3.73
N GLY A 58 10.87 -2.51 -2.56
CA GLY A 58 11.74 -3.59 -2.12
C GLY A 58 11.31 -4.97 -2.60
N PRO A 59 12.08 -6.01 -2.25
CA PRO A 59 11.92 -7.35 -2.83
C PRO A 59 10.78 -8.16 -2.19
N GLY A 60 10.21 -7.71 -1.06
CA GLY A 60 9.27 -8.52 -0.29
C GLY A 60 9.89 -9.85 0.16
N GLY A 61 9.25 -10.96 -0.22
CA GLY A 61 9.77 -12.32 0.00
C GLY A 61 10.66 -12.87 -1.12
N TYR A 62 11.03 -12.04 -2.11
CA TYR A 62 11.85 -12.43 -3.27
C TYR A 62 13.32 -12.05 -3.09
N GLU A 63 14.13 -12.34 -4.12
CA GLU A 63 15.56 -12.00 -4.16
C GLU A 63 15.80 -10.53 -4.57
N ASP A 64 17.07 -10.14 -4.57
CA ASP A 64 17.56 -8.79 -4.90
C ASP A 64 17.13 -7.68 -3.94
N LYS A 65 17.18 -6.43 -4.38
CA LYS A 65 17.05 -5.23 -3.54
C LYS A 65 16.31 -4.12 -4.27
N GLY A 66 15.49 -3.39 -3.50
CA GLY A 66 14.82 -2.18 -3.98
C GLY A 66 15.68 -0.93 -3.99
N PHE A 67 16.85 -0.98 -3.33
CA PHE A 67 17.78 0.14 -3.23
C PHE A 67 19.17 -0.27 -3.68
N VAL A 68 19.75 0.53 -4.58
CA VAL A 68 21.16 0.44 -4.96
C VAL A 68 21.82 1.75 -4.58
N ASP A 69 22.76 1.74 -3.64
CA ASP A 69 23.39 2.97 -3.13
C ASP A 69 24.41 3.52 -4.12
N SER A 70 23.89 4.17 -5.17
CA SER A 70 24.66 4.82 -6.22
C SER A 70 24.12 6.23 -6.47
N PRO A 71 24.99 7.20 -6.81
CA PRO A 71 24.54 8.56 -7.09
C PRO A 71 23.48 8.65 -8.19
N SER A 72 23.55 7.80 -9.23
CA SER A 72 22.59 7.77 -10.32
C SER A 72 21.21 7.28 -9.88
N PHE A 73 21.13 6.20 -9.11
CA PHE A 73 19.87 5.70 -8.54
C PHE A 73 19.21 6.76 -7.67
N ARG A 74 19.98 7.35 -6.74
CA ARG A 74 19.48 8.36 -5.81
C ARG A 74 19.03 9.64 -6.50
N THR A 75 19.77 10.09 -7.51
CA THR A 75 19.41 11.28 -8.28
C THR A 75 18.13 11.04 -9.09
N ASN A 76 18.01 9.86 -9.72
CA ASN A 76 16.81 9.52 -10.47
C ASN A 76 15.58 9.38 -9.59
N GLY A 77 15.66 8.72 -8.43
CA GLY A 77 14.52 8.60 -7.52
C GLY A 77 14.05 9.95 -6.95
N LYS A 78 14.97 10.89 -6.67
CA LYS A 78 14.62 12.28 -6.33
C LYS A 78 13.88 12.98 -7.48
N GLU A 79 14.25 12.72 -8.73
CA GLU A 79 13.53 13.28 -9.88
C GLU A 79 12.12 12.71 -9.97
N GLN A 80 11.95 11.39 -9.85
CA GLN A 80 10.63 10.76 -9.87
C GLN A 80 9.71 11.28 -8.76
N LEU A 81 10.24 11.56 -7.56
CA LEU A 81 9.46 12.18 -6.49
C LEU A 81 9.01 13.62 -6.82
N LYS A 82 9.92 14.43 -7.37
CA LYS A 82 9.54 15.79 -7.83
C LYS A 82 8.54 15.74 -8.97
N GLU A 83 8.68 14.79 -9.91
CA GLU A 83 7.75 14.58 -11.01
C GLU A 83 6.36 14.24 -10.48
N LEU A 84 6.24 13.23 -9.60
CA LEU A 84 4.99 12.87 -8.94
C LEU A 84 4.32 14.09 -8.29
N ILE A 85 5.05 14.79 -7.42
CA ILE A 85 4.49 15.90 -6.65
C ILE A 85 4.08 17.04 -7.57
N ARG A 86 4.96 17.48 -8.49
CA ARG A 86 4.68 18.67 -9.33
C ARG A 86 3.61 18.41 -10.39
N GLN A 87 3.61 17.23 -11.01
CA GLN A 87 2.62 16.89 -12.05
C GLN A 87 1.23 16.70 -11.46
N HIS A 88 1.14 16.20 -10.22
CA HIS A 88 -0.12 15.85 -9.57
C HIS A 88 -0.50 16.76 -8.39
N TYR A 89 0.20 17.89 -8.22
CA TYR A 89 0.05 18.79 -7.09
C TYR A 89 -1.39 19.29 -6.86
N ASN A 90 -2.14 19.50 -7.94
CA ASN A 90 -3.45 20.15 -7.91
C ASN A 90 -4.61 19.17 -7.72
N HIS A 91 -4.37 17.86 -7.58
CA HIS A 91 -5.43 16.90 -7.31
C HIS A 91 -5.83 16.97 -5.82
N PRO A 92 -7.04 17.46 -5.49
CA PRO A 92 -7.54 17.45 -4.11
C PRO A 92 -7.74 16.05 -3.55
N SER A 93 -7.90 15.03 -4.41
CA SER A 93 -8.01 13.63 -3.98
C SER A 93 -6.73 13.15 -3.28
N ILE A 94 -5.56 13.56 -3.77
CA ILE A 94 -4.28 13.17 -3.19
C ILE A 94 -4.12 13.84 -1.83
N CYS A 95 -4.05 13.03 -0.78
CA CYS A 95 -3.92 13.49 0.60
C CYS A 95 -2.61 13.04 1.25
N VAL A 96 -1.94 12.01 0.72
CA VAL A 96 -0.67 11.51 1.26
C VAL A 96 0.31 11.11 0.14
N TRP A 97 1.60 11.38 0.34
CA TRP A 97 2.68 11.01 -0.59
C TRP A 97 3.46 9.79 -0.07
N GLY A 98 3.41 8.68 -0.80
CA GLY A 98 4.14 7.45 -0.49
C GLY A 98 5.59 7.48 -0.93
N LEU A 99 6.53 7.20 -0.02
CA LEU A 99 7.96 7.26 -0.31
C LEU A 99 8.59 5.90 -0.63
N PHE A 100 8.03 4.81 -0.10
CA PHE A 100 8.50 3.46 -0.43
C PHE A 100 7.46 2.37 -0.17
N ASN A 101 7.72 1.20 -0.74
CA ASN A 101 7.05 -0.05 -0.45
C ASN A 101 8.08 -1.16 -0.10
N GLU A 102 7.97 -1.80 1.06
CA GLU A 102 8.70 -3.03 1.44
C GLU A 102 10.24 -3.02 1.31
N LEU A 103 10.87 -1.85 1.49
CA LEU A 103 12.33 -1.76 1.55
C LEU A 103 12.90 -2.43 2.80
N ALA A 104 14.10 -2.98 2.68
CA ALA A 104 14.81 -3.63 3.77
C ALA A 104 16.11 -2.89 4.11
N GLU A 105 16.51 -2.94 5.38
CA GLU A 105 17.76 -2.34 5.88
C GLU A 105 19.01 -3.20 5.59
N TYR A 106 18.81 -4.46 5.16
CA TYR A 106 19.90 -5.40 4.88
C TYR A 106 20.58 -5.09 3.53
N GLY A 107 21.92 -5.05 3.54
CA GLY A 107 22.72 -4.69 2.37
C GLY A 107 22.89 -3.18 2.27
N ASP A 108 22.55 -2.62 1.11
CA ASP A 108 22.49 -1.17 0.94
C ASP A 108 21.31 -0.64 1.78
N ASN A 109 21.61 0.02 2.90
CA ASN A 109 20.57 0.48 3.83
C ASN A 109 19.95 1.81 3.31
N PRO A 110 18.63 1.84 3.00
CA PRO A 110 18.00 3.00 2.39
C PRO A 110 17.58 4.08 3.39
N VAL A 111 17.71 3.89 4.71
CA VAL A 111 17.12 4.80 5.72
C VAL A 111 17.61 6.24 5.56
N GLU A 112 18.88 6.44 5.27
CA GLU A 112 19.43 7.79 5.05
C GLU A 112 18.86 8.41 3.78
N TYR A 113 18.75 7.65 2.68
CA TYR A 113 18.14 8.13 1.45
C TYR A 113 16.63 8.40 1.58
N ILE A 114 15.89 7.59 2.34
CA ILE A 114 14.47 7.83 2.62
C ILE A 114 14.30 9.12 3.43
N ASN A 115 15.23 9.44 4.35
CA ASN A 115 15.23 10.74 5.04
C ASN A 115 15.44 11.90 4.05
N GLU A 116 16.34 11.76 3.09
CA GLU A 116 16.51 12.78 2.04
C GLU A 116 15.23 12.97 1.21
N LEU A 117 14.55 11.88 0.84
CA LEU A 117 13.29 11.92 0.11
C LEU A 117 12.17 12.56 0.94
N ASN A 118 12.10 12.27 2.24
CA ASN A 118 11.13 12.87 3.14
C ASN A 118 11.32 14.39 3.25
N VAL A 119 12.57 14.84 3.41
CA VAL A 119 12.91 16.27 3.40
C VAL A 119 12.54 16.91 2.06
N LEU A 120 12.84 16.24 0.94
CA LEU A 120 12.51 16.74 -0.39
C LEU A 120 10.99 16.84 -0.62
N ALA A 121 10.20 15.84 -0.20
CA ALA A 121 8.75 15.87 -0.30
C ALA A 121 8.17 17.10 0.42
N HIS A 122 8.63 17.36 1.65
CA HIS A 122 8.21 18.53 2.44
C HIS A 122 8.70 19.87 1.86
N GLN A 123 9.77 19.88 1.07
CA GLN A 123 10.21 21.08 0.34
C GLN A 123 9.36 21.35 -0.90
N GLU A 124 8.92 20.32 -1.60
CA GLU A 124 8.09 20.42 -2.81
C GLU A 124 6.61 20.64 -2.48
N ASP A 125 6.11 20.05 -1.39
CA ASP A 125 4.74 20.17 -0.93
C ASP A 125 4.65 20.21 0.60
N THR A 126 4.41 21.40 1.15
CA THR A 126 4.21 21.60 2.59
C THR A 126 2.78 21.31 3.07
N THR A 127 1.88 20.93 2.15
CA THR A 127 0.44 20.81 2.42
C THR A 127 -0.03 19.38 2.66
N ARG A 128 0.79 18.37 2.31
CA ARG A 128 0.44 16.95 2.42
C ARG A 128 1.50 16.18 3.21
N PRO A 129 1.11 15.29 4.14
CA PRO A 129 2.04 14.44 4.84
C PRO A 129 2.63 13.34 3.93
N THR A 130 3.79 12.83 4.34
CA THR A 130 4.39 11.64 3.75
C THR A 130 3.92 10.36 4.46
N THR A 131 3.93 9.25 3.73
CA THR A 131 3.70 7.91 4.28
C THR A 131 4.55 6.87 3.55
N SER A 132 4.53 5.63 4.04
CA SER A 132 5.22 4.49 3.44
C SER A 132 4.53 3.18 3.80
N ALA A 133 4.71 2.17 2.95
CA ALA A 133 4.24 0.81 3.16
C ALA A 133 5.40 -0.10 3.57
N SER A 134 5.37 -0.64 4.79
CA SER A 134 6.46 -1.44 5.36
C SER A 134 6.07 -2.89 5.58
N ASN A 135 7.03 -3.80 5.41
CA ASN A 135 6.97 -5.17 5.91
C ASN A 135 8.09 -5.46 6.94
N GLN A 136 8.76 -4.41 7.42
CA GLN A 136 9.90 -4.50 8.31
C GLN A 136 9.59 -4.00 9.72
N SER A 137 10.45 -4.39 10.65
CA SER A 137 10.66 -3.67 11.91
C SER A 137 11.83 -2.69 11.75
N GLY A 138 12.10 -1.86 12.76
CA GLY A 138 13.31 -1.04 12.81
C GLY A 138 13.11 0.41 12.37
N LYS A 139 14.22 1.07 12.06
CA LYS A 139 14.31 2.54 11.95
C LYS A 139 13.57 3.06 10.73
N ILE A 140 13.43 2.23 9.70
CA ILE A 140 12.75 2.60 8.46
C ILE A 140 11.29 3.06 8.68
N ASN A 141 10.64 2.59 9.74
CA ASN A 141 9.25 2.90 10.07
C ASN A 141 9.04 4.26 10.74
N PHE A 142 10.11 4.99 11.06
CA PHE A 142 10.07 6.23 11.84
C PHE A 142 10.56 7.45 11.05
N VAL A 143 10.56 7.36 9.72
CA VAL A 143 11.03 8.44 8.84
C VAL A 143 9.89 9.33 8.33
N THR A 144 8.80 8.74 7.85
CA THR A 144 7.64 9.45 7.31
C THR A 144 6.69 9.94 8.40
N ASP A 145 5.83 10.92 8.08
CA ASP A 145 4.90 11.50 9.05
C ASP A 145 3.84 10.48 9.53
N LEU A 146 3.39 9.64 8.60
CA LEU A 146 2.48 8.52 8.81
C LEU A 146 3.17 7.21 8.42
N ILE A 147 2.74 6.08 8.95
CA ILE A 147 3.33 4.78 8.60
C ILE A 147 2.24 3.71 8.44
N ALA A 148 2.44 2.81 7.48
CA ALA A 148 1.54 1.70 7.23
C ALA A 148 2.32 0.39 7.08
N TRP A 149 1.65 -0.73 7.35
CA TRP A 149 2.22 -2.06 7.14
C TRP A 149 1.42 -2.90 6.16
N ASN A 150 2.15 -3.66 5.35
CA ASN A 150 1.61 -4.75 4.55
C ASN A 150 1.44 -5.97 5.46
N ARG A 151 0.21 -6.45 5.64
CA ARG A 151 -0.14 -7.50 6.60
C ARG A 151 -0.99 -8.58 5.95
N TYR A 152 -0.51 -9.81 6.04
CA TYR A 152 -1.13 -10.98 5.41
C TYR A 152 -1.49 -12.07 6.43
N ASP A 153 -1.83 -11.66 7.65
CA ASP A 153 -2.20 -12.54 8.76
C ASP A 153 -3.42 -13.42 8.40
N GLY A 154 -3.22 -14.74 8.34
CA GLY A 154 -4.23 -15.69 7.86
C GLY A 154 -4.06 -16.11 6.40
N TRP A 155 -3.18 -15.46 5.64
CA TRP A 155 -2.76 -15.88 4.30
C TRP A 155 -1.33 -16.46 4.36
N TYR A 156 -0.30 -15.62 4.43
CA TYR A 156 1.11 -16.02 4.56
C TYR A 156 1.50 -16.40 6.01
N GLY A 157 0.83 -17.43 6.54
CA GLY A 157 0.99 -17.87 7.93
C GLY A 157 -0.08 -17.30 8.86
N GLY A 158 0.03 -17.60 10.16
CA GLY A 158 -0.87 -17.11 11.21
C GLY A 158 -2.37 -17.37 10.99
N THR A 159 -3.18 -16.59 11.69
CA THR A 159 -4.64 -16.53 11.61
C THR A 159 -5.09 -15.07 11.43
N PRO A 160 -6.26 -14.79 10.84
CA PRO A 160 -6.77 -13.41 10.74
C PRO A 160 -6.84 -12.66 12.08
N GLN A 161 -7.03 -13.39 13.19
CA GLN A 161 -7.07 -12.81 14.54
C GLN A 161 -5.70 -12.24 14.99
N ASP A 162 -4.59 -12.61 14.34
CA ASP A 162 -3.27 -12.14 14.69
C ASP A 162 -3.01 -10.68 14.24
N LEU A 163 -3.73 -10.19 13.22
CA LEU A 163 -3.70 -8.78 12.82
C LEU A 163 -4.11 -7.86 13.98
N GLY A 164 -5.24 -8.17 14.62
CA GLY A 164 -5.75 -7.37 15.73
C GLY A 164 -4.78 -7.33 16.92
N LYS A 165 -4.20 -8.48 17.29
CA LYS A 165 -3.19 -8.56 18.35
C LYS A 165 -1.95 -7.72 18.02
N TRP A 166 -1.51 -7.79 16.77
CA TRP A 166 -0.34 -7.03 16.31
C TRP A 166 -0.61 -5.53 16.31
N LEU A 167 -1.78 -5.09 15.83
CA LEU A 167 -2.20 -3.68 15.87
C LEU A 167 -2.22 -3.13 17.30
N ASP A 168 -2.82 -3.87 18.24
CA ASP A 168 -2.89 -3.46 19.66
C ASP A 168 -1.51 -3.35 20.29
N TRP A 169 -0.63 -4.32 20.00
CA TRP A 169 0.74 -4.30 20.47
C TRP A 169 1.52 -3.11 19.89
N MET A 170 1.46 -2.90 18.57
CA MET A 170 2.15 -1.78 17.92
C MET A 170 1.71 -0.42 18.48
N HIS A 171 0.40 -0.22 18.61
CA HIS A 171 -0.14 1.04 19.13
C HIS A 171 0.23 1.28 20.60
N LYS A 172 0.33 0.21 21.40
CA LYS A 172 0.76 0.28 22.80
C LYS A 172 2.24 0.63 22.93
N GLU A 173 3.11 -0.01 22.15
CA GLU A 173 4.56 0.19 22.25
C GLU A 173 5.02 1.50 21.60
N TYR A 174 4.32 1.96 20.56
CA TYR A 174 4.62 3.19 19.83
C TYR A 174 3.37 4.08 19.73
N PRO A 175 2.93 4.71 20.83
CA PRO A 175 1.70 5.51 20.84
C PRO A 175 1.76 6.76 19.97
N GLU A 176 2.96 7.19 19.56
CA GLU A 176 3.20 8.39 18.74
C GLU A 176 3.05 8.18 17.23
N ILE A 177 3.15 6.93 16.75
CA ILE A 177 3.05 6.64 15.32
C ILE A 177 1.58 6.55 14.88
N ARG A 178 1.30 7.01 13.66
CA ARG A 178 -0.04 6.93 13.06
C ARG A 178 -0.06 5.72 12.13
N ILE A 179 -0.72 4.66 12.59
CA ILE A 179 -0.68 3.34 11.96
C ILE A 179 -1.79 3.21 10.91
N ALA A 180 -1.45 2.67 9.74
CA ALA A 180 -2.40 2.14 8.75
C ALA A 180 -2.03 0.73 8.32
N ILE A 181 -2.94 0.08 7.59
CA ILE A 181 -2.68 -1.17 6.87
C ILE A 181 -2.60 -0.82 5.37
N SER A 182 -1.40 -0.87 4.79
CA SER A 182 -1.18 -0.49 3.39
C SER A 182 -1.55 -1.58 2.40
N GLU A 183 -1.59 -2.83 2.85
CA GLU A 183 -2.07 -4.01 2.11
C GLU A 183 -2.60 -5.05 3.09
N TYR A 184 -3.75 -5.67 2.76
CA TYR A 184 -4.17 -6.93 3.38
C TYR A 184 -5.07 -7.73 2.42
N GLY A 185 -4.68 -8.96 2.11
CA GLY A 185 -5.42 -9.76 1.13
C GLY A 185 -5.17 -11.25 1.23
N ALA A 186 -6.02 -11.99 0.53
CA ALA A 186 -5.87 -13.42 0.29
C ALA A 186 -6.21 -13.73 -1.17
N GLY A 187 -5.57 -14.75 -1.74
CA GLY A 187 -5.84 -15.19 -3.11
C GLY A 187 -7.12 -16.02 -3.21
N ALA A 188 -7.83 -15.89 -4.33
CA ALA A 188 -8.98 -16.71 -4.68
C ALA A 188 -9.03 -16.98 -6.19
N SER A 189 -9.59 -18.12 -6.56
CA SER A 189 -10.08 -18.40 -7.90
C SER A 189 -11.58 -18.67 -7.81
N ILE A 190 -12.38 -17.98 -8.61
CA ILE A 190 -13.83 -18.22 -8.72
C ILE A 190 -14.16 -19.65 -9.18
N TYR A 191 -13.18 -20.37 -9.74
CA TYR A 191 -13.33 -21.75 -10.21
C TYR A 191 -12.94 -22.79 -9.16
N HIS A 192 -12.35 -22.37 -8.04
CA HIS A 192 -11.97 -23.27 -6.95
C HIS A 192 -13.02 -23.16 -5.85
N GLN A 193 -13.87 -24.19 -5.77
CA GLN A 193 -14.98 -24.24 -4.83
C GLN A 193 -14.85 -25.50 -3.99
N GLN A 194 -15.17 -25.38 -2.71
CA GLN A 194 -15.25 -26.50 -1.77
C GLN A 194 -16.30 -26.18 -0.70
N ASP A 195 -16.97 -27.22 -0.21
CA ASP A 195 -18.03 -27.09 0.79
C ASP A 195 -17.47 -26.74 2.18
N SER A 196 -16.32 -27.29 2.54
CA SER A 196 -15.66 -27.05 3.83
C SER A 196 -14.77 -25.80 3.79
N LEU A 197 -14.65 -25.10 4.92
CA LEU A 197 -13.68 -24.01 5.09
C LEU A 197 -12.33 -24.60 5.55
N VAL A 198 -11.33 -24.57 4.68
CA VAL A 198 -9.98 -25.06 4.98
C VAL A 198 -8.96 -24.04 4.52
N LYS A 199 -7.99 -23.72 5.38
CA LYS A 199 -6.88 -22.83 5.02
C LYS A 199 -6.09 -23.40 3.85
N THR A 200 -6.00 -22.64 2.77
CA THR A 200 -5.15 -23.01 1.64
C THR A 200 -3.69 -22.64 1.87
N ASN A 201 -2.80 -23.32 1.16
CA ASN A 201 -1.39 -22.94 1.03
C ASN A 201 -1.26 -21.84 -0.06
N PRO A 202 -0.77 -20.63 0.28
CA PRO A 202 -0.63 -19.52 -0.65
C PRO A 202 0.23 -19.78 -1.90
N THR A 203 1.15 -20.75 -1.86
CA THR A 203 2.02 -21.12 -3.00
C THR A 203 1.49 -22.31 -3.79
N SER A 204 0.29 -22.78 -3.49
CA SER A 204 -0.35 -23.89 -4.20
C SER A 204 -1.16 -23.42 -5.41
N TRP A 205 -1.65 -24.38 -6.20
CA TRP A 205 -2.54 -24.13 -7.33
C TRP A 205 -4.03 -24.14 -6.94
N TRP A 206 -4.37 -24.19 -5.65
CA TRP A 206 -5.74 -24.33 -5.18
C TRP A 206 -6.12 -23.21 -4.21
N HIS A 207 -6.79 -22.18 -4.70
CA HIS A 207 -7.22 -21.02 -3.91
C HIS A 207 -8.75 -20.92 -3.85
N PRO A 208 -9.41 -21.63 -2.91
CA PRO A 208 -10.86 -21.67 -2.85
C PRO A 208 -11.46 -20.32 -2.43
N GLU A 209 -12.53 -19.91 -3.11
CA GLU A 209 -13.18 -18.61 -2.89
C GLU A 209 -13.57 -18.40 -1.42
N ASN A 210 -14.12 -19.43 -0.78
CA ASN A 210 -14.59 -19.35 0.61
C ASN A 210 -13.49 -19.00 1.62
N TRP A 211 -12.21 -19.25 1.32
CA TRP A 211 -11.10 -18.85 2.20
C TRP A 211 -10.83 -17.34 2.14
N GLN A 212 -10.84 -16.75 0.94
CA GLN A 212 -10.69 -15.29 0.79
C GLN A 212 -11.88 -14.56 1.43
N THR A 213 -13.10 -15.09 1.29
CA THR A 213 -14.29 -14.54 1.96
C THR A 213 -14.10 -14.53 3.49
N TYR A 214 -13.71 -15.67 4.07
CA TYR A 214 -13.42 -15.76 5.51
C TYR A 214 -12.31 -14.80 5.93
N TYR A 215 -11.22 -14.72 5.14
CA TYR A 215 -10.09 -13.85 5.41
C TYR A 215 -10.50 -12.38 5.52
N HIS A 216 -11.26 -11.84 4.56
CA HIS A 216 -11.67 -10.43 4.59
C HIS A 216 -12.68 -10.16 5.70
N ILE A 217 -13.62 -11.08 5.98
CA ILE A 217 -14.57 -10.92 7.08
C ILE A 217 -13.84 -10.77 8.41
N GLU A 218 -12.86 -11.63 8.69
CA GLU A 218 -12.17 -11.62 9.98
C GLU A 218 -11.17 -10.45 10.10
N ASN A 219 -10.40 -10.13 9.05
CA ASN A 219 -9.50 -8.99 9.08
C ASN A 219 -10.26 -7.66 9.14
N TRP A 220 -11.40 -7.53 8.45
CA TRP A 220 -12.25 -6.35 8.52
C TRP A 220 -12.80 -6.09 9.93
N LYS A 221 -13.25 -7.15 10.63
CA LYS A 221 -13.62 -7.04 12.06
C LYS A 221 -12.46 -6.52 12.90
N ALA A 222 -11.26 -7.07 12.72
CA ALA A 222 -10.08 -6.63 13.45
C ALA A 222 -9.74 -5.15 13.20
N ILE A 223 -9.85 -4.69 11.96
CA ILE A 223 -9.55 -3.30 11.59
C ILE A 223 -10.61 -2.33 12.14
N THR A 224 -11.90 -2.63 11.94
CA THR A 224 -13.01 -1.73 12.32
C THR A 224 -13.17 -1.50 13.82
N GLU A 225 -12.69 -2.42 14.64
CA GLU A 225 -12.66 -2.27 16.11
C GLU A 225 -11.56 -1.29 16.59
N ARG A 226 -10.67 -0.82 15.71
CA ARG A 226 -9.44 -0.09 16.06
C ARG A 226 -9.38 1.29 15.39
N PRO A 227 -10.08 2.30 15.92
CA PRO A 227 -10.16 3.62 15.28
C PRO A 227 -8.84 4.40 15.24
N PHE A 228 -7.79 3.92 15.91
CA PHE A 228 -6.43 4.47 15.77
C PHE A 228 -5.77 4.10 14.44
N VAL A 229 -6.32 3.12 13.71
CA VAL A 229 -5.91 2.77 12.34
C VAL A 229 -6.50 3.80 11.39
N TRP A 230 -5.67 4.69 10.84
CA TRP A 230 -6.16 5.84 10.05
C TRP A 230 -6.63 5.45 8.64
N GLY A 231 -6.19 4.30 8.13
CA GLY A 231 -6.57 3.77 6.83
C GLY A 231 -6.24 2.29 6.68
N SER A 232 -6.98 1.60 5.82
CA SER A 232 -6.74 0.21 5.45
C SER A 232 -7.03 0.00 3.98
N PHE A 233 -6.09 -0.58 3.24
CA PHE A 233 -6.18 -0.78 1.80
C PHE A 233 -6.09 -2.28 1.52
N VAL A 234 -7.14 -2.82 0.88
CA VAL A 234 -7.26 -4.24 0.47
C VAL A 234 -6.22 -4.56 -0.58
#